data_AF-A0A4Q9LZY9-F1
#
_entry.id   AF-A0A4Q9LZY9-F1
#
_cell.length_a   1.000
_cell.length_b   1.000
_cell.length_c   1.000
_cell.angle_alpha   90.00
_cell.angle_beta   90.00
_cell.angle_gamma   90.00
#
_symmetry.space_group_name_H-M   'P 1'
#
loop_
_entity.id
_entity.type
_entity.pdbx_description
1 polymer ?
#
loop_
_entity_poly.entity_id
_entity_poly.type
_entity_poly.pdbx_seq_one_letter_code
_entity_poly.pdbx_strand_id
1 'polypeptide(L)'
;MDINSIYAFSAKDKKGRTIKFKDFHGKVLVIVNVASMCGLAAKTYQNLADILERYYEDGLRILLFPCNQFLNKDTANLVKIGEQVNEYSERFILFNKIDISGKNTHDLYKYLTEKSPVWFKGVALSNFTKFLVDKDGKILHRYAANEHIKVDDIRLMEALNQTQKYNSV
;
A
#
# COMPACT_ATOMS: atom_id res chain seq x y z
N MET A 1 -4.44 -4.91 -21.69
CA MET A 1 -4.07 -4.59 -20.30
C MET A 1 -3.04 -3.48 -20.37
N ASP A 2 -3.26 -2.37 -19.69
CA ASP A 2 -2.24 -1.32 -19.60
C ASP A 2 -1.05 -1.89 -18.81
N ILE A 3 0.07 -2.06 -19.50
CA ILE A 3 1.34 -2.57 -18.95
C ILE A 3 1.93 -1.62 -17.90
N ASN A 4 1.36 -0.41 -17.75
CA ASN A 4 1.78 0.58 -16.77
C ASN A 4 0.82 0.73 -15.58
N SER A 5 0.01 -0.27 -15.26
CA SER A 5 -0.93 -0.23 -14.13
C SER A 5 -0.74 -1.39 -13.15
N ILE A 6 -1.00 -1.13 -11.87
CA ILE A 6 -1.02 -2.18 -10.83
C ILE A 6 -2.09 -3.25 -11.07
N TYR A 7 -3.06 -3.00 -11.96
CA TYR A 7 -4.16 -3.92 -12.24
C TYR A 7 -3.76 -5.21 -12.94
N ALA A 8 -2.50 -5.31 -13.40
CA ALA A 8 -1.89 -6.55 -13.86
C ALA A 8 -1.57 -7.53 -12.72
N PHE A 9 -1.52 -7.07 -11.46
CA PHE A 9 -1.10 -7.88 -10.32
C PHE A 9 -2.26 -8.45 -9.50
N SER A 10 -1.93 -9.44 -8.70
CA SER A 10 -2.80 -10.00 -7.67
C SER A 10 -1.95 -10.47 -6.50
N ALA A 11 -2.55 -10.65 -5.34
CA ALA A 11 -1.90 -11.21 -4.17
C ALA A 11 -2.91 -11.96 -3.30
N LYS A 12 -2.41 -12.88 -2.46
CA LYS A 12 -3.26 -13.62 -1.51
C LYS A 12 -3.50 -12.77 -0.26
N ASP A 13 -4.75 -12.65 0.16
CA ASP A 13 -5.13 -11.99 1.41
C ASP A 13 -4.76 -12.84 2.63
N LYS A 14 -4.95 -12.31 3.86
CA LYS A 14 -4.68 -13.04 5.11
C LYS A 14 -5.47 -14.36 5.29
N LYS A 15 -6.52 -14.58 4.49
CA LYS A 15 -7.34 -15.80 4.46
C LYS A 15 -6.94 -16.73 3.30
N GLY A 16 -5.88 -16.41 2.57
CA GLY A 16 -5.39 -17.19 1.42
C GLY A 16 -6.15 -16.97 0.11
N ARG A 17 -7.12 -16.05 0.07
CA ARG A 17 -7.92 -15.74 -1.11
C ARG A 17 -7.15 -14.83 -2.04
N THR A 18 -7.13 -15.14 -3.34
CA THR A 18 -6.49 -14.27 -4.33
C THR A 18 -7.36 -13.04 -4.58
N ILE A 19 -6.83 -11.86 -4.27
CA ILE A 19 -7.43 -10.56 -4.63
C ILE A 19 -6.75 -10.05 -5.90
N LYS A 20 -7.52 -9.79 -6.95
CA LYS A 20 -7.01 -9.21 -8.20
C LYS A 20 -7.07 -7.70 -8.08
N PHE A 21 -5.98 -7.01 -8.40
CA PHE A 21 -5.93 -5.57 -8.13
C PHE A 21 -6.81 -4.76 -9.08
N LYS A 22 -7.14 -5.31 -10.25
CA LYS A 22 -8.17 -4.76 -11.13
C LYS A 22 -9.52 -4.55 -10.45
N ASP A 23 -9.81 -5.29 -9.37
CA ASP A 23 -11.07 -5.15 -8.63
C ASP A 23 -11.11 -3.83 -7.82
N PHE A 24 -9.97 -3.13 -7.71
CA PHE A 24 -9.85 -1.78 -7.17
C PHE A 24 -9.91 -0.68 -8.23
N HIS A 25 -10.30 -0.98 -9.47
CA HIS A 25 -10.45 0.04 -10.50
C HIS A 25 -11.38 1.19 -10.03
N GLY A 26 -10.96 2.44 -10.24
CA GLY A 26 -11.71 3.61 -9.77
C GLY A 26 -11.50 3.96 -8.29
N LYS A 27 -10.65 3.24 -7.56
CA LYS A 27 -10.30 3.51 -6.17
C LYS A 27 -8.88 4.07 -6.08
N VAL A 28 -8.67 4.97 -5.11
CA VAL A 28 -7.33 5.43 -4.75
C VAL A 28 -6.75 4.43 -3.75
N LEU A 29 -5.51 4.01 -3.97
CA LEU A 29 -4.87 3.03 -3.10
C LEU A 29 -3.66 3.63 -2.39
N VAL A 30 -3.50 3.27 -1.12
CA VAL A 30 -2.22 3.36 -0.42
C VAL A 30 -1.73 1.94 -0.15
N ILE A 31 -0.62 1.58 -0.79
CA ILE A 31 0.05 0.27 -0.62
C ILE A 31 1.22 0.44 0.35
N VAL A 32 1.26 -0.37 1.41
CA VAL A 32 2.26 -0.24 2.49
C VAL A 32 2.89 -1.59 2.80
N ASN A 33 4.22 -1.66 2.84
CA ASN A 33 4.88 -2.82 3.45
C ASN A 33 4.95 -2.63 4.97
N VAL A 34 4.42 -3.56 5.76
CA VAL A 34 4.27 -3.41 7.21
C VAL A 34 5.09 -4.43 7.99
N ALA A 35 5.39 -4.09 9.24
CA ALA A 35 6.09 -4.92 10.20
C ALA A 35 5.50 -4.72 11.61
N SER A 36 5.57 -5.73 12.49
CA SER A 36 5.05 -5.61 13.87
C SER A 36 6.05 -5.02 14.86
N MET A 37 7.32 -5.42 14.76
CA MET A 37 8.38 -5.07 15.72
C MET A 37 9.24 -3.89 15.25
N CYS A 38 8.61 -2.76 14.98
CA CYS A 38 9.28 -1.55 14.54
C CYS A 38 8.77 -0.34 15.32
N GLY A 39 9.67 0.53 15.77
CA GLY A 39 9.31 1.75 16.53
C GLY A 39 8.40 2.73 15.77
N LEU A 40 8.24 2.54 14.46
CA LEU A 40 7.32 3.33 13.62
C LEU A 40 5.91 2.73 13.53
N ALA A 41 5.69 1.49 13.98
CA ALA A 41 4.46 0.74 13.74
C ALA A 41 3.22 1.47 14.27
N ALA A 42 3.20 1.78 15.57
CA ALA A 42 2.03 2.39 16.20
C ALA A 42 1.65 3.73 15.55
N LYS A 43 2.64 4.62 15.34
CA LYS A 43 2.41 5.94 14.72
C LYS A 43 1.97 5.82 13.26
N THR A 44 2.53 4.85 12.53
CA THR A 44 2.15 4.62 11.13
C THR A 44 0.74 4.07 11.02
N TYR A 45 0.37 3.06 11.83
CA TYR A 45 -0.96 2.49 11.79
C TYR A 45 -2.03 3.50 12.19
N GLN A 46 -1.78 4.32 13.21
CA GLN A 46 -2.67 5.42 13.57
C GLN A 46 -2.85 6.39 12.39
N ASN A 47 -1.75 6.85 11.79
CA ASN A 47 -1.82 7.79 10.66
C ASN A 47 -2.60 7.20 9.46
N LEU A 48 -2.40 5.92 9.15
CA LEU A 48 -3.14 5.25 8.09
C LEU A 48 -4.62 5.09 8.45
N ALA A 49 -4.95 4.85 9.72
CA ALA A 49 -6.33 4.75 10.17
C ALA A 49 -7.05 6.09 10.08
N ASP A 50 -6.39 7.20 10.45
CA ASP A 50 -6.95 8.55 10.37
C ASP A 50 -7.36 8.92 8.93
N ILE A 51 -6.49 8.68 7.94
CA ILE A 51 -6.83 8.95 6.54
C ILE A 51 -7.86 7.95 6.00
N LEU A 52 -7.83 6.69 6.46
CA LEU A 52 -8.78 5.68 6.04
C LEU A 52 -10.18 6.04 6.53
N GLU A 53 -10.32 6.37 7.81
CA GLU A 53 -11.59 6.80 8.39
C GLU A 53 -12.15 8.00 7.63
N ARG A 54 -11.31 9.00 7.32
CA ARG A 54 -11.75 10.19 6.60
C ARG A 54 -12.20 9.92 5.17
N TYR A 55 -11.46 9.11 4.41
CA TYR A 55 -11.60 9.03 2.95
C TYR A 55 -12.09 7.67 2.44
N TYR A 56 -12.52 6.76 3.34
CA TYR A 56 -13.00 5.44 2.92
C TYR A 56 -14.19 5.53 1.95
N GLU A 57 -15.16 6.38 2.26
CA GLU A 57 -16.36 6.58 1.44
C GLU A 57 -16.04 7.30 0.12
N ASP A 58 -15.03 8.18 0.13
CA ASP A 58 -14.51 8.86 -1.07
C ASP A 58 -13.71 7.93 -2.00
N GLY A 59 -13.52 6.67 -1.58
CA GLY A 59 -12.92 5.62 -2.41
C GLY A 59 -11.48 5.28 -2.08
N LEU A 60 -10.94 5.72 -0.94
CA LEU A 60 -9.63 5.29 -0.46
C LEU A 60 -9.66 3.82 0.01
N ARG A 61 -8.67 3.03 -0.38
CA ARG A 61 -8.39 1.71 0.21
C ARG A 61 -6.92 1.60 0.60
N ILE A 62 -6.65 0.96 1.73
CA ILE A 62 -5.29 0.79 2.24
C ILE A 62 -4.94 -0.70 2.28
N LEU A 63 -3.88 -1.06 1.55
CA LEU A 63 -3.43 -2.42 1.32
C LEU A 63 -2.13 -2.64 2.07
N LEU A 64 -2.14 -3.56 3.04
CA LEU A 64 -1.02 -3.82 3.92
C LEU A 64 -0.34 -5.15 3.57
N PHE A 65 0.96 -5.11 3.32
CA PHE A 65 1.79 -6.26 2.94
C PHE A 65 2.83 -6.53 4.02
N PRO A 66 2.63 -7.53 4.90
CA PRO A 66 3.63 -7.95 5.86
C PRO A 66 4.93 -8.37 5.16
N CYS A 67 6.07 -7.95 5.70
CA CYS A 67 7.38 -8.32 5.16
C CYS A 67 8.39 -8.52 6.30
N ASN A 68 9.13 -9.64 6.29
CA ASN A 68 10.11 -9.94 7.35
C ASN A 68 11.56 -9.81 6.87
N GLN A 69 11.79 -9.08 5.76
CA GLN A 69 13.14 -8.92 5.20
C GLN A 69 13.97 -7.85 5.91
N PHE A 70 13.40 -7.16 6.90
CA PHE A 70 14.08 -6.12 7.65
C PHE A 70 14.34 -6.55 9.10
N LEU A 71 15.60 -6.43 9.51
CA LEU A 71 16.10 -6.60 10.87
C LEU A 71 16.02 -8.01 11.49
N ASN A 72 15.68 -9.08 10.75
CA ASN A 72 15.54 -10.47 11.28
C ASN A 72 14.66 -10.57 12.55
N LYS A 73 13.87 -9.54 12.84
CA LYS A 73 13.19 -9.34 14.12
C LYS A 73 11.69 -9.49 14.03
N ASP A 74 11.11 -9.52 12.83
CA ASP A 74 9.68 -9.80 12.72
C ASP A 74 9.46 -11.32 12.75
N THR A 75 9.50 -11.88 13.96
CA THR A 75 9.11 -13.26 14.25
C THR A 75 7.59 -13.39 14.41
N ALA A 76 6.86 -12.28 14.39
CA ALA A 76 5.42 -12.28 14.48
C ALA A 76 4.82 -12.99 13.27
N ASN A 77 3.99 -13.99 13.55
CA ASN A 77 3.18 -14.61 12.52
C ASN A 77 2.09 -13.62 12.08
N LEU A 78 1.60 -13.79 10.85
CA LEU A 78 0.55 -13.00 10.20
C LEU A 78 -0.66 -12.75 11.10
N VAL A 79 -0.99 -13.69 11.99
CA VAL A 79 -2.04 -13.58 13.00
C VAL A 79 -1.85 -12.35 13.89
N LYS A 80 -0.65 -12.17 14.49
CA LYS A 80 -0.36 -11.07 15.42
C LYS A 80 -0.35 -9.71 14.72
N ILE A 81 0.18 -9.66 13.49
CA ILE A 81 0.08 -8.45 12.64
C ILE A 81 -1.40 -8.14 12.36
N GLY A 82 -2.19 -9.17 12.08
CA GLY A 82 -3.63 -9.05 11.88
C GLY A 82 -4.38 -8.52 13.09
N GLU A 83 -4.06 -8.98 14.30
CA GLU A 83 -4.63 -8.47 15.55
C GLU A 83 -4.27 -6.99 15.74
N GLN A 84 -2.98 -6.66 15.67
CA GLN A 84 -2.49 -5.29 15.84
C GLN A 84 -3.11 -4.32 14.82
N VAL A 85 -3.21 -4.71 13.55
CA VAL A 85 -3.81 -3.87 12.51
C VAL A 85 -5.31 -3.65 12.77
N ASN A 86 -6.04 -4.69 13.21
CA ASN A 86 -7.48 -4.59 13.44
C ASN A 86 -7.80 -3.69 14.66
N GLU A 87 -6.88 -3.52 15.61
CA GLU A 87 -7.03 -2.54 16.71
C GLU A 87 -7.20 -1.11 16.19
N TYR A 88 -6.63 -0.80 15.01
CA TYR A 88 -6.74 0.51 14.39
C TYR A 88 -7.91 0.60 13.41
N SER A 89 -8.11 -0.43 12.57
CA SER A 89 -9.27 -0.48 11.67
C SER A 89 -9.48 -1.86 11.07
N GLU A 90 -10.71 -2.36 11.09
CA GLU A 90 -11.10 -3.55 10.33
C GLU A 90 -11.20 -3.31 8.81
N ARG A 91 -11.17 -2.06 8.36
CA ARG A 91 -11.25 -1.68 6.95
C ARG A 91 -9.92 -1.85 6.21
N PHE A 92 -8.82 -2.11 6.92
CA PHE A 92 -7.54 -2.43 6.29
C PHE A 92 -7.60 -3.75 5.52
N ILE A 93 -7.01 -3.76 4.33
CA ILE A 93 -6.89 -4.98 3.53
C ILE A 93 -5.51 -5.57 3.79
N LEU A 94 -5.47 -6.57 4.67
CA LEU A 94 -4.23 -7.26 5.03
C LEU A 94 -3.96 -8.47 4.12
N PHE A 95 -2.79 -8.48 3.52
CA PHE A 95 -2.31 -9.56 2.65
C PHE A 95 -1.44 -10.57 3.39
N ASN A 96 -1.20 -11.71 2.74
CA ASN A 96 -0.15 -12.63 3.13
C ASN A 96 1.22 -11.94 3.05
N LYS A 97 2.15 -12.49 3.83
CA LYS A 97 3.54 -12.06 3.81
C LYS A 97 4.15 -12.22 2.43
N ILE A 98 4.92 -11.22 2.01
CA ILE A 98 5.67 -11.21 0.75
C ILE A 98 7.09 -10.69 0.95
N ASP A 99 7.94 -11.00 -0.02
CA ASP A 99 9.26 -10.40 -0.16
C ASP A 99 9.15 -9.15 -1.05
N ILE A 100 9.75 -8.04 -0.60
CA ILE A 100 9.76 -6.75 -1.30
C ILE A 100 11.12 -6.42 -1.90
N SER A 101 12.15 -7.21 -1.61
CA SER A 101 13.50 -7.07 -2.18
C SER A 101 14.19 -8.43 -2.36
N GLY A 102 15.27 -8.47 -3.15
CA GLY A 102 16.02 -9.70 -3.43
C GLY A 102 15.41 -10.62 -4.50
N LYS A 103 15.91 -11.86 -4.59
CA LYS A 103 15.57 -12.80 -5.69
C LYS A 103 14.10 -13.21 -5.72
N ASN A 104 13.44 -13.23 -4.55
CA ASN A 104 12.06 -13.66 -4.40
C ASN A 104 11.06 -12.49 -4.34
N THR A 105 11.50 -11.27 -4.71
CA THR A 105 10.64 -10.08 -4.68
C THR A 105 9.34 -10.33 -5.44
N HIS A 106 8.22 -10.02 -4.81
CA HIS A 106 6.91 -10.09 -5.42
C HIS A 106 6.82 -9.12 -6.62
N ASP A 107 6.22 -9.54 -7.73
CA ASP A 107 6.25 -8.75 -8.98
C ASP A 107 5.60 -7.37 -8.84
N LEU A 108 4.57 -7.24 -8.00
CA LEU A 108 4.04 -5.95 -7.57
C LEU A 108 5.15 -5.01 -7.07
N TYR A 109 6.01 -5.46 -6.16
CA TYR A 109 7.03 -4.62 -5.53
C TYR A 109 8.20 -4.33 -6.47
N LYS A 110 8.48 -5.22 -7.44
CA LYS A 110 9.38 -4.90 -8.56
C LYS A 110 8.81 -3.72 -9.35
N TYR A 111 7.57 -3.83 -9.79
CA TYR A 111 6.87 -2.77 -10.53
C TYR A 111 6.80 -1.45 -9.73
N LEU A 112 6.43 -1.50 -8.44
CA LEU A 112 6.33 -0.31 -7.59
C LEU A 112 7.67 0.41 -7.47
N THR A 113 8.76 -0.35 -7.34
CA THR A 113 10.12 0.20 -7.23
C THR A 113 10.59 0.78 -8.58
N GLU A 114 10.35 0.08 -9.69
CA GLU A 114 10.74 0.51 -11.03
C GLU A 114 9.98 1.74 -11.53
N LYS A 115 8.68 1.84 -11.19
CA LYS A 115 7.80 2.94 -11.62
C LYS A 115 7.73 4.07 -10.60
N SER A 116 8.47 3.99 -9.49
CA SER A 116 8.61 5.11 -8.56
C SER A 116 9.22 6.33 -9.25
N PRO A 117 8.90 7.56 -8.80
CA PRO A 117 9.51 8.78 -9.31
C PRO A 117 11.04 8.74 -9.32
N VAL A 118 11.66 9.46 -10.26
CA VAL A 118 13.10 9.38 -10.57
C VAL A 118 13.99 9.61 -9.34
N TRP A 119 13.59 10.45 -8.40
CA TRP A 119 14.35 10.72 -7.17
C TRP A 119 14.42 9.54 -6.20
N PHE A 120 13.61 8.48 -6.39
CA PHE A 120 13.72 7.22 -5.65
C PHE A 120 14.56 6.16 -6.36
N LYS A 121 15.13 6.44 -7.53
CA LYS A 121 16.01 5.48 -8.23
C LYS A 121 17.22 5.16 -7.36
N GLY A 122 17.47 3.87 -7.15
CA GLY A 122 18.54 3.38 -6.28
C GLY A 122 18.25 3.43 -4.78
N VAL A 123 17.09 3.97 -4.37
CA VAL A 123 16.70 4.02 -2.95
C VAL A 123 15.97 2.73 -2.57
N ALA A 124 16.63 1.90 -1.78
CA ALA A 124 16.07 0.66 -1.24
C ALA A 124 14.76 0.92 -0.47
N LEU A 125 13.85 -0.06 -0.50
CA LEU A 125 12.66 -0.03 0.34
C LEU A 125 13.05 -0.30 1.80
N SER A 126 12.24 0.23 2.71
CA SER A 126 12.31 -0.01 4.15
C SER A 126 10.91 -0.27 4.70
N ASN A 127 10.82 -0.83 5.91
CA ASN A 127 9.53 -0.99 6.61
C ASN A 127 8.71 0.30 6.59
N PHE A 128 7.42 0.19 6.30
CA PHE A 128 6.48 1.30 6.17
C PHE A 128 6.78 2.26 5.01
N THR A 129 7.40 1.81 3.93
CA THR A 129 7.33 2.58 2.67
C THR A 129 5.89 2.54 2.17
N LYS A 130 5.35 3.69 1.75
CA LYS A 130 3.99 3.77 1.19
C LYS A 130 4.03 4.17 -0.27
N PHE A 131 3.08 3.67 -1.05
CA PHE A 131 2.86 4.07 -2.43
C PHE A 131 1.43 4.57 -2.59
N LEU A 132 1.26 5.80 -3.07
CA LEU A 132 -0.04 6.34 -3.46
C LEU A 132 -0.27 6.03 -4.93
N VAL A 133 -1.42 5.43 -5.22
CA VAL A 133 -1.83 4.97 -6.53
C VAL A 133 -3.19 5.58 -6.88
N ASP A 134 -3.33 6.10 -8.09
CA ASP A 134 -4.56 6.73 -8.58
C ASP A 134 -5.64 5.71 -8.97
N LYS A 135 -6.78 6.25 -9.42
CA LYS A 135 -7.97 5.51 -9.85
C LYS A 135 -7.79 4.67 -11.13
N ASP A 136 -6.70 4.90 -11.87
CA ASP A 136 -6.31 4.15 -13.08
C ASP A 136 -5.21 3.11 -12.76
N GLY A 137 -4.78 3.04 -11.50
CA GLY A 137 -3.77 2.11 -11.03
C GLY A 137 -2.33 2.56 -11.32
N LYS A 138 -2.09 3.85 -11.55
CA LYS A 138 -0.75 4.42 -11.74
C LYS A 138 -0.20 4.98 -10.44
N ILE A 139 1.11 4.85 -10.25
CA ILE A 139 1.80 5.36 -9.05
C ILE A 139 1.93 6.88 -9.15
N LEU A 140 1.35 7.59 -8.19
CA LEU A 140 1.47 9.05 -8.06
C LEU A 140 2.66 9.44 -7.20
N HIS A 141 2.89 8.69 -6.11
CA HIS A 141 3.92 9.04 -5.14
C HIS A 141 4.42 7.84 -4.35
N ARG A 142 5.66 7.94 -3.84
CA ARG A 142 6.24 7.02 -2.86
C ARG A 142 6.62 7.84 -1.62
N TYR A 143 6.17 7.41 -0.46
CA TYR A 143 6.45 8.04 0.84
C TYR A 143 7.50 7.23 1.60
N ALA A 144 8.43 7.92 2.24
CA ALA A 144 9.43 7.28 3.09
C ALA A 144 8.81 6.68 4.38
N ALA A 145 9.57 5.84 5.08
CA ALA A 145 9.12 5.17 6.31
C ALA A 145 8.61 6.13 7.39
N ASN A 146 9.31 7.25 7.57
CA ASN A 146 8.99 8.30 8.55
C ASN A 146 8.10 9.42 8.00
N GLU A 147 7.72 9.37 6.72
CA GLU A 147 6.78 10.30 6.12
C GLU A 147 5.35 9.79 6.36
N HIS A 148 4.53 10.64 6.98
CA HIS A 148 3.11 10.39 7.21
C HIS A 148 2.28 11.02 6.10
N ILE A 149 1.23 10.31 5.68
CA ILE A 149 0.25 10.85 4.76
C ILE A 149 -0.76 11.59 5.63
N LYS A 150 -0.71 12.92 5.62
CA LYS A 150 -1.65 13.72 6.40
C LYS A 150 -3.04 13.64 5.77
N VAL A 151 -4.06 13.92 6.58
CA VAL A 151 -5.44 14.04 6.08
C VAL A 151 -5.53 15.12 5.00
N ASP A 152 -4.80 16.22 5.14
CA ASP A 152 -4.71 17.33 4.17
C ASP A 152 -3.59 17.15 3.13
N ASP A 153 -3.08 15.93 2.92
CA ASP A 153 -2.08 15.69 1.87
C ASP A 153 -2.68 15.97 0.49
N ILE A 154 -2.18 17.02 -0.16
CA ILE A 154 -2.68 17.50 -1.46
C ILE A 154 -2.67 16.40 -2.51
N ARG A 155 -1.66 15.51 -2.51
CA ARG A 155 -1.54 14.42 -3.49
C ARG A 155 -2.68 13.42 -3.33
N LEU A 156 -3.03 13.10 -2.07
CA LEU A 156 -4.15 12.22 -1.74
C LEU A 156 -5.48 12.86 -2.12
N MET A 157 -5.69 14.12 -1.74
CA MET A 157 -6.93 14.85 -2.04
C MET A 157 -7.15 15.01 -3.55
N GLU A 158 -6.10 15.36 -4.31
CA GLU A 158 -6.15 15.43 -5.77
C GLU A 158 -6.51 14.07 -6.37
N ALA A 159 -5.87 12.98 -5.93
CA ALA A 159 -6.17 11.64 -6.42
C ALA A 159 -7.64 11.23 -6.16
N LEU A 160 -8.20 11.61 -5.01
CA LEU A 160 -9.60 11.33 -4.65
C LEU A 160 -10.57 12.18 -5.47
N ASN A 161 -10.24 13.45 -5.73
CA ASN A 161 -11.09 14.39 -6.45
C ASN A 161 -11.02 14.26 -7.98
N GLN A 162 -10.08 13.49 -8.52
CA GLN A 162 -10.05 13.17 -9.95
C GLN A 162 -11.38 12.51 -10.35
N THR A 163 -12.20 13.24 -11.11
CA THR A 163 -13.33 12.66 -11.83
C THR A 163 -12.78 11.67 -12.85
N GLN A 164 -13.32 10.46 -12.88
CA GLN A 164 -13.02 9.53 -13.97
C GLN A 164 -13.29 10.25 -15.29
N LYS A 165 -12.26 10.42 -16.11
CA LYS A 165 -12.46 10.80 -17.51
C LYS A 165 -13.12 9.61 -18.18
N TYR A 166 -14.44 9.51 -18.08
CA TYR A 166 -15.20 8.68 -19.00
C TYR A 166 -14.99 9.30 -20.38
N ASN A 167 -14.25 8.59 -21.23
CA ASN A 167 -14.25 8.85 -22.65
C ASN A 167 -15.68 8.61 -23.14
N SER A 168 -16.39 9.70 -23.36
CA SER A 168 -17.42 9.74 -24.39
C SER A 168 -16.70 9.55 -25.72
N VAL A 169 -16.81 8.37 -26.32
CA VAL A 169 -17.14 8.06 -27.74
C VAL A 169 -17.20 6.54 -27.84
#